data_AF-A0A2G1DHG0-F1
#
_entry.id   AF-A0A2G1DHG0-F1
#
_cell.length_a   1.000
_cell.length_b   1.000
_cell.length_c   1.000
_cell.angle_alpha   90.00
_cell.angle_beta   90.00
_cell.angle_gamma   90.00
#
_symmetry.space_group_name_H-M   'P 1'
#
loop_
_entity.id
_entity.type
_entity.pdbx_description
1 polymer ?
#
loop_
_entity_poly.entity_id
_entity_poly.type
_entity_poly.pdbx_seq_one_letter_code
_entity_poly.pdbx_strand_id
1 'polypeptide(L)'
;MVYITLFFVSLISATLFPLGSEGLLIFNINEGYNLYALLIFATLGNVLGSIINYILGFKGEQFLQNKKILDENKIFKYKKFFEKYGFYSLFLSWAPIIGDPITLIAGVFKYSFKKFIFIVLISKFLRYLFLSFVTLYLI
;
A
#
# COMPACT_ATOMS: atom_id res chain seq x y z
N MET A 1 3.35 18.70 -14.36
CA MET A 1 4.38 17.81 -13.77
C MET A 1 4.06 17.41 -12.34
N VAL A 2 3.58 18.33 -11.49
CA VAL A 2 3.24 18.08 -10.07
C VAL A 2 2.46 16.78 -9.82
N TYR A 3 1.33 16.55 -10.50
CA TYR A 3 0.53 15.33 -10.31
C TYR A 3 1.29 14.04 -10.66
N ILE A 4 2.09 14.08 -11.73
CA ILE A 4 2.91 12.94 -12.18
C ILE A 4 4.03 12.68 -11.17
N THR A 5 4.69 13.73 -10.67
CA THR A 5 5.69 13.61 -9.61
C THR A 5 5.08 13.00 -8.36
N LEU A 6 3.91 13.48 -7.93
CA LEU A 6 3.20 12.91 -6.78
C LEU A 6 2.84 11.45 -6.99
N PHE A 7 2.43 11.06 -8.20
CA PHE A 7 2.18 9.65 -8.53
C PHE A 7 3.43 8.78 -8.35
N PHE A 8 4.58 9.17 -8.91
CA PHE A 8 5.81 8.38 -8.80
C PHE A 8 6.36 8.37 -7.37
N VAL A 9 6.29 9.49 -6.66
CA VAL A 9 6.68 9.55 -5.25
C VAL A 9 5.77 8.67 -4.41
N SER A 10 4.46 8.67 -4.65
CA SER A 10 3.50 7.80 -3.95
C SER A 10 3.70 6.33 -4.29
N LEU A 11 4.08 6.02 -5.53
CA LEU A 11 4.44 4.67 -5.96
C LEU A 11 5.67 4.17 -5.20
N ILE A 12 6.76 4.94 -5.18
CA ILE A 12 8.00 4.53 -4.51
C ILE A 12 7.80 4.50 -2.99
N SER A 13 7.09 5.49 -2.43
CA SER A 13 6.72 5.56 -1.01
C SER A 13 5.92 4.34 -0.55
N ALA A 14 5.05 3.80 -1.39
CA ALA A 14 4.27 2.61 -1.11
C ALA A 14 5.04 1.30 -1.28
N THR A 15 6.28 1.34 -1.77
CA THR A 15 7.17 0.17 -1.75
C THR A 15 7.94 0.11 -0.43
N LEU A 16 8.95 -0.75 -0.31
CA LEU A 16 9.77 -0.86 0.91
C LEU A 16 10.73 0.32 1.11
N PHE A 17 10.68 1.35 0.25
CA PHE A 17 11.50 2.54 0.36
C PHE A 17 10.88 3.56 1.32
N PRO A 18 11.63 4.07 2.30
CA PRO A 18 11.15 5.08 3.23
C PRO A 18 11.10 6.46 2.54
N LEU A 19 10.09 6.69 1.72
CA LEU A 19 9.76 8.01 1.16
C LEU A 19 8.42 8.48 1.71
N GLY A 20 8.31 9.78 1.99
CA GLY A 20 7.08 10.39 2.51
C GLY A 20 6.27 11.07 1.40
N SER A 21 5.32 10.35 0.80
CA SER A 21 4.37 10.94 -0.16
C SER A 21 3.37 11.91 0.50
N GLU A 22 3.19 11.79 1.82
CA GLU A 22 2.35 12.64 2.65
C GLU A 22 2.83 14.09 2.65
N GLY A 23 4.12 14.32 2.88
CA GLY A 23 4.69 15.67 2.91
C GLY A 23 4.54 16.38 1.57
N LEU A 24 4.77 15.65 0.46
CA LEU A 24 4.59 16.21 -0.87
C LEU A 24 3.12 16.50 -1.19
N LEU A 25 2.18 15.67 -0.72
CA LEU A 25 0.75 15.95 -0.85
C LEU A 25 0.39 17.24 -0.12
N ILE A 26 0.78 17.37 1.16
CA ILE A 26 0.50 18.55 1.99
C ILE A 26 1.04 19.82 1.33
N PHE A 27 2.30 19.78 0.86
CA PHE A 27 2.91 20.89 0.15
C PHE A 27 2.07 21.31 -1.08
N ASN A 28 1.68 20.36 -1.93
CA ASN A 28 0.90 20.66 -3.13
C ASN A 28 -0.52 21.18 -2.83
N ILE A 29 -1.13 20.77 -1.71
CA ILE A 29 -2.41 21.33 -1.28
C ILE A 29 -2.24 22.81 -0.92
N ASN A 30 -1.19 23.14 -0.17
CA ASN A 30 -0.92 24.52 0.26
C ASN A 30 -0.55 25.44 -0.91
N GLU A 31 0.07 24.90 -1.96
CA GLU A 31 0.31 25.62 -3.22
C GLU A 31 -0.97 25.83 -4.06
N GLY A 32 -2.12 25.33 -3.61
CA GLY A 32 -3.41 25.57 -4.26
C GLY A 32 -3.69 24.71 -5.49
N TYR A 33 -2.97 23.58 -5.66
CA TYR A 33 -3.25 22.66 -6.77
C TYR A 33 -4.60 21.95 -6.62
N ASN A 34 -5.13 21.42 -7.73
CA ASN A 34 -6.44 20.79 -7.75
C ASN A 34 -6.47 19.54 -6.84
N LEU A 35 -7.27 19.60 -5.78
CA LEU A 35 -7.37 18.54 -4.77
C LEU A 35 -7.78 17.18 -5.35
N TYR A 36 -8.76 17.14 -6.25
CA TYR A 36 -9.24 15.89 -6.84
C TYR A 36 -8.13 15.21 -7.66
N ALA A 37 -7.37 15.99 -8.43
CA ALA A 37 -6.24 15.48 -9.18
C ALA A 37 -5.13 14.97 -8.25
N LEU A 38 -4.83 15.68 -7.16
CA LEU A 38 -3.88 15.21 -6.15
C LEU A 38 -4.29 13.86 -5.54
N LEU A 39 -5.56 13.74 -5.13
CA LEU A 39 -6.11 12.51 -4.56
C LEU A 39 -6.04 11.34 -5.55
N ILE A 40 -6.42 11.56 -6.81
CA ILE A 40 -6.40 10.51 -7.84
C ILE A 40 -4.97 10.03 -8.10
N PHE A 41 -4.04 10.94 -8.38
CA PHE A 41 -2.68 10.58 -8.74
C PHE A 41 -1.91 9.95 -7.58
N ALA A 42 -2.06 10.49 -6.36
CA ALA A 42 -1.45 9.90 -5.16
C ALA A 42 -1.99 8.49 -4.90
N THR A 43 -3.31 8.31 -4.95
CA THR A 43 -3.96 7.01 -4.73
C THR A 43 -3.53 5.99 -5.78
N LEU A 44 -3.55 6.34 -7.06
CA LEU A 44 -3.14 5.43 -8.13
C LEU A 44 -1.67 5.01 -8.00
N GLY A 45 -0.77 5.96 -7.69
CA GLY A 45 0.64 5.65 -7.47
C GLY A 45 0.82 4.68 -6.31
N ASN A 46 0.19 4.97 -5.17
CA ASN A 46 0.29 4.16 -3.97
C ASN A 46 -0.30 2.75 -4.13
N VAL A 47 -1.45 2.63 -4.79
CA VAL A 47 -2.06 1.33 -5.14
C VAL A 47 -1.14 0.53 -6.05
N LEU A 48 -0.50 1.18 -7.05
CA LEU A 48 0.44 0.49 -7.93
C LEU A 48 1.68 -0.01 -7.16
N GLY A 49 2.24 0.81 -6.27
CA GLY A 49 3.35 0.39 -5.40
C GLY A 49 2.96 -0.79 -4.50
N SER A 50 1.74 -0.78 -3.96
CA SER A 50 1.20 -1.89 -3.18
C SER A 50 1.04 -3.17 -4.01
N ILE A 51 0.62 -3.06 -5.28
CA ILE A 51 0.55 -4.19 -6.22
C ILE A 51 1.96 -4.75 -6.48
N ILE A 52 2.98 -3.90 -6.62
CA ILE A 52 4.38 -4.33 -6.75
C ILE A 52 4.80 -5.15 -5.53
N ASN A 53 4.52 -4.67 -4.31
CA ASN A 53 4.82 -5.42 -3.07
C ASN A 53 4.11 -6.77 -3.03
N TYR A 54 2.83 -6.82 -3.41
CA TYR A 54 2.07 -8.07 -3.48
C TYR A 54 2.73 -9.06 -4.46
N ILE A 55 3.14 -8.60 -5.65
CA ILE A 55 3.81 -9.46 -6.64
C ILE A 55 5.16 -9.94 -6.11
N LEU A 56 5.93 -9.07 -5.45
CA LEU A 56 7.21 -9.44 -4.83
C LEU A 56 7.02 -10.51 -3.74
N GLY A 57 6.02 -10.35 -2.87
CA GLY A 57 5.69 -11.35 -1.86
C GLY A 57 5.27 -12.69 -2.48
N PHE A 58 4.42 -12.66 -3.51
CA PHE A 58 3.94 -13.85 -4.22
C PHE A 58 5.10 -14.62 -4.86
N LYS A 59 5.96 -13.93 -5.62
CA LYS A 59 7.11 -14.56 -6.29
C LYS A 59 8.19 -15.00 -5.30
N GLY A 60 8.40 -14.24 -4.22
CA GLY A 60 9.36 -14.56 -3.17
C GLY A 60 8.99 -15.84 -2.44
N GLU A 61 7.72 -16.03 -2.08
CA GLU A 61 7.25 -17.27 -1.47
C GLU A 61 7.44 -18.47 -2.42
N GLN A 62 7.08 -18.31 -3.70
CA GLN A 62 7.23 -19.38 -4.70
C GLN A 62 8.70 -19.78 -4.88
N PHE A 63 9.61 -18.80 -4.92
CA PHE A 63 11.04 -19.04 -5.03
C PHE A 63 11.60 -19.80 -3.82
N LEU A 64 11.23 -19.37 -2.61
CA LEU A 64 11.71 -19.97 -1.37
C LEU A 64 11.13 -21.37 -1.13
N GLN A 65 9.90 -21.64 -1.58
CA GLN A 65 9.30 -22.98 -1.60
C GLN A 65 10.07 -23.91 -2.54
N ASN A 66 10.35 -23.46 -3.77
CA ASN A 66 11.11 -24.26 -4.75
C ASN A 66 12.53 -24.60 -4.25
N LYS A 67 13.12 -23.75 -3.42
CA LYS A 67 14.44 -23.98 -2.79
C LYS A 67 14.38 -24.86 -1.53
N LYS A 68 13.21 -25.31 -1.08
CA LYS A 68 13.00 -26.09 0.16
C LYS A 68 13.55 -25.40 1.42
N ILE A 69 13.59 -24.06 1.43
CA ILE A 69 14.08 -23.26 2.56
C ILE A 69 12.97 -23.02 3.59
N LEU A 70 11.71 -23.08 3.15
CA LEU A 70 10.54 -22.78 3.98
C LEU A 70 9.92 -24.04 4.59
N ASP A 71 9.56 -23.94 5.87
CA ASP A 71 8.76 -24.92 6.58
C ASP A 71 7.28 -24.77 6.18
N GLU A 72 6.79 -25.69 5.35
CA GLU A 72 5.44 -25.67 4.78
C GLU A 72 4.34 -25.67 5.86
N ASN A 73 4.55 -26.37 6.97
CA ASN A 73 3.58 -26.46 8.06
C ASN A 73 3.40 -25.12 8.77
N LYS A 74 4.50 -24.38 8.98
CA LYS A 74 4.45 -23.03 9.56
C LYS A 74 3.75 -22.05 8.63
N ILE A 75 4.09 -22.06 7.34
CA ILE A 75 3.46 -21.17 6.36
C ILE A 75 1.96 -21.43 6.26
N PHE A 76 1.54 -22.69 6.24
CA PHE A 76 0.12 -23.04 6.15
C PHE A 76 -0.68 -22.47 7.33
N LYS A 77 -0.14 -22.54 8.56
CA LYS A 77 -0.75 -21.96 9.75
C LYS A 77 -0.93 -20.44 9.62
N TYR A 78 0.12 -19.72 9.23
CA TYR A 78 0.07 -18.26 9.09
C TYR A 78 -0.81 -17.81 7.92
N LYS A 79 -0.82 -18.57 6.82
CA LYS A 79 -1.71 -18.34 5.69
C LYS A 79 -3.17 -18.45 6.11
N LYS A 80 -3.56 -19.49 6.84
CA LYS A 80 -4.94 -19.66 7.34
C LYS A 80 -5.36 -18.52 8.28
N PHE A 81 -4.43 -18.04 9.10
CA PHE A 81 -4.67 -16.87 9.95
C PHE A 81 -4.89 -15.60 9.10
N PHE A 82 -4.04 -15.36 8.09
CA PHE A 82 -4.17 -14.20 7.21
C PHE A 82 -5.38 -14.28 6.27
N GLU A 83 -5.83 -15.47 5.87
CA GLU A 83 -7.10 -15.61 5.14
C GLU A 83 -8.30 -15.13 5.95
N LYS A 84 -8.27 -15.35 7.28
CA LYS A 84 -9.34 -14.91 8.19
C LYS A 84 -9.25 -13.42 8.53
N TYR A 85 -8.06 -12.90 8.83
CA TYR A 85 -7.88 -11.53 9.35
C TYR A 85 -7.29 -10.54 8.33
N GLY A 86 -6.79 -11.01 7.19
CA GLY A 86 -6.11 -10.20 6.18
C GLY A 86 -6.97 -9.09 5.62
N PHE A 87 -8.30 -9.27 5.60
CA PHE A 87 -9.23 -8.19 5.28
C PHE A 87 -9.02 -6.98 6.20
N TYR A 88 -9.07 -7.19 7.52
CA TYR A 88 -8.88 -6.14 8.52
C TYR A 88 -7.44 -5.61 8.56
N SER A 89 -6.45 -6.50 8.41
CA SER A 89 -5.04 -6.10 8.37
C SER A 89 -4.75 -5.17 7.18
N LEU A 90 -5.37 -5.41 6.01
CA LEU A 90 -5.17 -4.58 4.83
C LEU A 90 -5.77 -3.17 4.97
N PHE A 91 -6.78 -2.96 5.83
CA PHE A 91 -7.20 -1.59 6.18
C PHE A 91 -6.14 -0.83 6.96
N LEU A 92 -5.25 -1.52 7.66
CA LEU A 92 -4.10 -0.91 8.33
C LEU A 92 -2.92 -0.66 7.39
N SER A 93 -3.05 -0.96 6.09
CA SER A 93 -2.00 -0.71 5.09
C SER A 93 -1.66 0.77 4.87
N TRP A 94 -2.48 1.67 5.41
CA TRP A 94 -2.18 3.10 5.42
C TRP A 94 -1.28 3.55 6.58
N ALA A 95 -1.13 2.72 7.63
CA ALA A 95 -0.37 3.06 8.82
C ALA A 95 1.11 3.29 8.49
N PRO A 96 1.75 4.30 9.12
CA PRO A 96 3.15 4.58 8.89
C PRO A 96 4.01 3.36 9.23
N ILE A 97 5.06 3.12 8.44
CA ILE A 97 6.09 2.07 8.61
C ILE A 97 5.58 0.63 8.39
N ILE A 98 4.39 0.30 8.89
CA ILE A 98 3.85 -1.06 8.92
C ILE A 98 3.00 -1.36 7.67
N GLY A 99 2.44 -0.33 7.05
CA GLY A 99 1.42 -0.48 6.02
C GLY A 99 1.88 -1.26 4.78
N ASP A 100 3.03 -0.91 4.23
CA ASP A 100 3.55 -1.52 3.01
C ASP A 100 4.09 -2.95 3.22
N PRO A 101 4.76 -3.29 4.34
CA PRO A 101 5.00 -4.68 4.72
C PRO A 101 3.75 -5.56 4.73
N ILE A 102 2.59 -5.06 5.15
CA ILE A 102 1.33 -5.82 5.11
C ILE A 102 0.93 -6.17 3.67
N THR A 103 1.14 -5.26 2.72
CA THR A 103 0.83 -5.51 1.30
C THR A 103 1.74 -6.59 0.69
N LEU A 104 3.01 -6.63 1.12
CA LEU A 104 3.95 -7.70 0.75
C LEU A 104 3.52 -9.04 1.36
N ILE A 105 3.16 -9.05 2.64
CA ILE A 105 2.68 -10.25 3.35
C ILE A 105 1.43 -10.82 2.69
N ALA A 106 0.51 -9.97 2.21
CA ALA A 106 -0.65 -10.42 1.45
C ALA A 106 -0.27 -11.21 0.18
N GLY A 107 0.81 -10.80 -0.48
CA GLY A 107 1.42 -11.52 -1.59
C GLY A 107 2.01 -12.87 -1.17
N VAL A 108 2.81 -12.87 -0.09
CA VAL A 108 3.44 -14.10 0.48
C VAL A 108 2.38 -15.15 0.79
N PHE A 109 1.25 -14.75 1.37
CA PHE A 109 0.17 -15.67 1.72
C PHE A 109 -0.82 -15.93 0.57
N LYS A 110 -0.54 -15.45 -0.65
CA LYS A 110 -1.38 -15.64 -1.84
C LYS A 110 -2.84 -15.23 -1.60
N TYR A 111 -3.05 -14.12 -0.88
CA TYR A 111 -4.37 -13.60 -0.59
C TYR A 111 -5.11 -13.24 -1.88
N SER A 112 -6.45 -13.30 -1.92
CA SER A 112 -7.19 -13.05 -3.15
C SER A 112 -6.88 -11.67 -3.74
N PHE A 113 -6.27 -11.62 -4.93
CA PHE A 113 -5.82 -10.39 -5.58
C PHE A 113 -6.96 -9.37 -5.78
N LYS A 114 -8.17 -9.84 -6.08
CA LYS A 114 -9.36 -8.98 -6.21
C LYS A 114 -9.72 -8.31 -4.88
N LYS A 115 -9.74 -9.07 -3.79
CA LYS A 115 -9.98 -8.54 -2.44
C LYS A 115 -8.88 -7.57 -2.03
N PHE A 116 -7.64 -7.92 -2.33
CA PHE A 116 -6.47 -7.09 -2.07
C PHE A 116 -6.60 -5.72 -2.74
N ILE A 117 -6.79 -5.66 -4.07
CA ILE A 117 -6.91 -4.38 -4.79
C ILE A 117 -8.06 -3.55 -4.22
N PHE A 118 -9.22 -4.17 -4.00
CA PHE A 118 -10.39 -3.46 -3.49
C PHE A 118 -10.12 -2.77 -2.14
N ILE A 119 -9.53 -3.51 -1.19
CA ILE A 119 -9.26 -2.99 0.16
C ILE A 119 -8.13 -1.96 0.12
N VAL A 120 -7.07 -2.21 -0.64
CA VAL A 120 -5.92 -1.29 -0.75
C VAL A 120 -6.36 0.02 -1.41
N LEU A 121 -7.18 -0.03 -2.46
CA LEU A 121 -7.72 1.17 -3.09
C LEU A 121 -8.47 2.04 -2.07
N ILE A 122 -9.37 1.43 -1.29
CA ILE A 122 -10.12 2.13 -0.25
C ILE A 122 -9.19 2.67 0.83
N SER A 123 -8.29 1.84 1.36
CA SER A 123 -7.33 2.20 2.41
C SER A 123 -6.44 3.37 2.01
N LYS A 124 -5.82 3.31 0.83
CA LYS A 124 -4.91 4.37 0.35
C LYS A 124 -5.68 5.64 -0.02
N PHE A 125 -6.88 5.52 -0.59
CA PHE A 125 -7.74 6.69 -0.83
C PHE A 125 -8.13 7.38 0.48
N LEU A 126 -8.60 6.62 1.48
CA LEU A 126 -8.98 7.16 2.79
C LEU A 126 -7.81 7.86 3.48
N ARG A 127 -6.59 7.34 3.35
CA ARG A 127 -5.38 7.99 3.86
C ARG A 127 -5.19 9.39 3.28
N TYR A 128 -5.19 9.49 1.95
CA TYR A 128 -4.95 10.77 1.30
C TYR A 128 -6.11 11.74 1.49
N LEU A 129 -7.34 11.23 1.57
CA LEU A 129 -8.51 12.02 1.92
C LEU A 129 -8.40 12.58 3.35
N PHE A 130 -8.04 11.74 4.31
CA PHE A 130 -7.83 12.14 5.71
C PHE A 130 -6.72 13.19 5.82
N LEU A 131 -5.57 12.97 5.18
CA LEU A 131 -4.49 13.94 5.16
C LEU A 131 -4.93 15.26 4.53
N SER A 132 -5.67 15.21 3.42
CA SER A 132 -6.17 16.42 2.78
C SER A 132 -7.14 17.20 3.66
N PHE A 133 -8.02 16.50 4.37
CA PHE A 133 -8.92 17.12 5.35
C PHE A 133 -8.12 17.78 6.48
N VAL A 134 -7.15 17.07 7.05
CA VAL A 134 -6.27 17.64 8.09
C VAL A 134 -5.55 18.88 7.57
N THR A 135 -5.01 18.85 6.35
CA THR A 135 -4.31 19.99 5.75
C THR A 135 -5.21 21.19 5.51
N LEU A 136 -6.46 20.99 5.08
CA LEU A 136 -7.35 22.11 4.75
C LEU A 136 -8.01 22.77 5.96
N TYR A 137 -8.17 22.03 7.06
CA TYR A 137 -8.98 22.47 8.20
C TYR A 137 -8.20 22.58 9.52
N LEU A 138 -7.00 22.00 9.62
CA LEU A 138 -6.23 21.99 10.87
C LEU A 138 -4.82 22.59 10.75
N ILE A 139 -4.31 22.76 9.52
CA ILE A 139 -2.97 23.30 9.21
C ILE A 139 -3.15 24.55 8.37
#